data_AF-A0A2U3KR84-F1
#
_entry.id   AF-A0A2U3KR84-F1
#
_cell.length_a   1.000
_cell.length_b   1.000
_cell.length_c   1.000
_cell.angle_alpha   90.00
_cell.angle_beta   90.00
_cell.angle_gamma   90.00
#
_symmetry.space_group_name_H-M   'P 1'
#
loop_
_entity.id
_entity.type
_entity.pdbx_description
1 polymer ?
#
loop_
_entity_poly.entity_id
_entity_poly.type
_entity_poly.pdbx_seq_one_letter_code
_entity_poly.pdbx_strand_id
1 'polypeptide(L)'
;MGLVYTVFVPHPPILVPEIGQGEERKCQASLDAYREISSRLVRAEVETVVLVSPHAPLTKDGITLLTEEVVQGNFAQFGAAHLSFSLACDVAAIAKFQKNLPGVISIQKPLDHGALVPLYFLEKAGWRGKVVLFGMPLERAEDYGRRMGQILDELPGRYALVASGDLSHRLKEDGPYGFDSAGPEFDQAILNALQRDTKRLISLPVDLVEKAGECGYRSLRLALAAKEGAPEVLSYEGPFGVGYMVAELYQSSPLPRWARGCLNAYLNNDDPSLLRFPDSPEFAERRGCFVTLKQNGQLRGCIGTTEPWQENLASEIQHNAQAAGTQDPRFRPVQADELDSLSFTVDVLGELEKIGGPDDLDPWRYGVVVRQGRKTGLLLPHLEGVDTVSDQISIAKQKAGISTEETVELWRFEVKRHYE
;
A
#
# COMPACT_ATOMS: atom_id res chain seq x y z
N MET A 1 -5.56 -14.79 4.60
CA MET A 1 -5.32 -13.50 3.93
C MET A 1 -4.87 -13.77 2.52
N GLY A 2 -5.75 -13.51 1.56
CA GLY A 2 -5.45 -13.69 0.14
C GLY A 2 -4.84 -12.46 -0.53
N LEU A 3 -5.19 -11.22 -0.14
CA LEU A 3 -4.58 -10.03 -0.73
C LEU A 3 -3.17 -9.80 -0.15
N VAL A 4 -2.15 -9.90 -1.00
CA VAL A 4 -0.73 -9.82 -0.60
C VAL A 4 0.02 -8.65 -1.23
N TYR A 5 -0.56 -8.01 -2.25
CA TYR A 5 0.10 -6.93 -2.97
C TYR A 5 -0.91 -5.98 -3.61
N THR A 6 -0.72 -4.67 -3.48
CA THR A 6 -1.56 -3.67 -4.14
C THR A 6 -0.67 -2.61 -4.77
N VAL A 7 -0.93 -2.28 -6.03
CA VAL A 7 -0.10 -1.32 -6.79
C VAL A 7 -0.95 -0.37 -7.62
N PHE A 8 -0.39 0.80 -7.90
CA PHE A 8 -0.90 1.74 -8.89
C PHE A 8 0.12 1.88 -10.01
N VAL A 9 -0.33 1.72 -11.25
CA VAL A 9 0.54 1.76 -12.42
C VAL A 9 -0.10 2.51 -13.59
N PRO A 10 0.71 3.24 -14.39
CA PRO A 10 0.24 3.93 -15.57
C PRO A 10 -0.10 2.94 -16.68
N HIS A 11 -0.91 3.38 -17.65
CA HIS A 11 -1.29 2.54 -18.79
C HIS A 11 -1.19 3.16 -20.19
N PRO A 12 -0.35 4.16 -20.46
CA PRO A 12 -0.24 4.69 -21.80
C PRO A 12 0.49 3.66 -22.67
N PRO A 13 -0.07 3.28 -23.83
CA PRO A 13 0.52 2.26 -24.70
C PRO A 13 1.94 2.58 -25.17
N ILE A 14 2.34 3.86 -25.14
CA ILE A 14 3.70 4.30 -25.45
C ILE A 14 4.76 3.66 -24.55
N LEU A 15 4.43 3.17 -23.35
CA LEU A 15 5.38 2.46 -22.47
C LEU A 15 5.76 1.07 -23.00
N VAL A 16 4.95 0.48 -23.88
CA VAL A 16 5.24 -0.81 -24.50
C VAL A 16 6.29 -0.58 -25.59
N PRO A 17 7.52 -1.12 -25.49
CA PRO A 17 8.60 -0.83 -26.43
C PRO A 17 8.27 -1.07 -27.90
N GLU A 18 7.47 -2.09 -28.22
CA GLU A 18 7.01 -2.40 -29.57
C GLU A 18 6.06 -1.32 -30.15
N ILE A 19 5.44 -0.50 -29.30
CA ILE A 19 4.58 0.65 -29.65
C ILE A 19 5.38 1.96 -29.57
N GLY A 20 6.13 2.17 -28.49
CA GLY A 20 6.93 3.37 -28.25
C GLY A 20 8.11 3.52 -29.21
N GLN A 21 8.67 2.41 -29.72
CA GLN A 21 9.73 2.40 -30.73
C GLN A 21 10.95 3.29 -30.37
N GLY A 22 11.29 3.36 -29.08
CA GLY A 22 12.38 4.16 -28.53
C GLY A 22 11.89 5.40 -27.76
N GLU A 23 10.68 5.89 -28.02
CA GLU A 23 10.11 7.03 -27.31
C GLU A 23 9.83 6.70 -25.84
N GLU A 24 9.51 5.45 -25.51
CA GLU A 24 9.26 5.00 -24.14
C GLU A 24 10.43 5.33 -23.19
N ARG A 25 11.65 5.44 -23.72
CA ARG A 25 12.86 5.74 -22.95
C ARG A 25 12.87 7.15 -22.38
N LYS A 26 11.98 8.04 -22.84
CA LYS A 26 11.78 9.37 -22.24
C LYS A 26 11.21 9.31 -20.82
N CYS A 27 10.62 8.17 -20.43
CA CYS A 27 10.18 7.87 -19.07
C CYS A 27 10.89 6.62 -18.53
N GLN A 28 12.23 6.63 -18.59
CA GLN A 28 13.04 5.48 -18.20
C GLN A 28 12.86 5.10 -16.72
N ALA A 29 12.73 6.08 -15.82
CA ALA A 29 12.53 5.80 -14.41
C ALA A 29 11.19 5.06 -14.17
N SER A 30 10.15 5.42 -14.91
CA SER A 30 8.85 4.76 -14.87
C SER A 30 8.90 3.35 -15.44
N LEU A 31 9.64 3.12 -16.53
CA LEU A 31 9.85 1.76 -17.05
C LEU A 31 10.60 0.87 -16.05
N ASP A 32 11.63 1.40 -15.40
CA ASP A 32 12.42 0.66 -14.42
C ASP A 32 11.59 0.34 -13.17
N ALA A 33 10.82 1.32 -12.68
CA ALA A 33 9.87 1.12 -11.60
C ALA A 33 8.78 0.09 -11.95
N TYR A 34 8.23 0.12 -13.17
CA TYR A 34 7.22 -0.84 -13.61
C TYR A 34 7.75 -2.27 -13.62
N ARG A 35 8.99 -2.46 -14.11
CA ARG A 35 9.68 -3.75 -14.10
C ARG A 35 9.92 -4.22 -12.68
N GLU A 36 10.32 -3.32 -11.78
CA GLU A 36 10.55 -3.66 -10.37
C GLU A 36 9.25 -4.09 -9.68
N ILE A 37 8.15 -3.32 -9.80
CA ILE A 37 6.85 -3.70 -9.22
C ILE A 37 6.34 -5.03 -9.79
N SER A 38 6.50 -5.23 -11.11
CA SER A 38 6.12 -6.51 -11.74
C SER A 38 6.95 -7.67 -11.19
N SER A 39 8.24 -7.45 -10.93
CA SER A 39 9.14 -8.43 -10.32
C SER A 39 8.81 -8.67 -8.84
N ARG A 40 8.43 -7.64 -8.09
CA ARG A 40 7.94 -7.77 -6.70
C ARG A 40 6.65 -8.60 -6.65
N LEU A 41 5.72 -8.39 -7.57
CA LEU A 41 4.50 -9.19 -7.69
C LEU A 41 4.81 -10.69 -7.93
N VAL A 42 5.75 -10.99 -8.82
CA VAL A 42 6.20 -12.38 -9.07
C VAL A 42 6.88 -12.97 -7.84
N ARG A 43 7.77 -12.23 -7.16
CA ARG A 43 8.41 -12.66 -5.91
C ARG A 43 7.42 -12.86 -4.77
N ALA A 44 6.30 -12.12 -4.79
CA ALA A 44 5.18 -12.30 -3.88
C ALA A 44 4.31 -13.51 -4.26
N GLU A 45 4.69 -14.33 -5.24
CA GLU A 45 4.01 -15.56 -5.65
C GLU A 45 2.51 -15.35 -5.91
N VAL A 46 2.17 -14.25 -6.55
CA VAL A 46 0.76 -13.91 -6.84
C VAL A 46 0.19 -14.87 -7.89
N GLU A 47 -0.91 -15.52 -7.54
CA GLU A 47 -1.62 -16.48 -8.38
C GLU A 47 -2.68 -15.81 -9.24
N THR A 48 -3.37 -14.80 -8.69
CA THR A 48 -4.44 -14.08 -9.37
C THR A 48 -4.27 -12.56 -9.26
N VAL A 49 -4.34 -11.86 -10.38
CA VAL A 49 -4.34 -10.40 -10.45
C VAL A 49 -5.77 -9.90 -10.61
N VAL A 50 -6.25 -9.15 -9.61
CA VAL A 50 -7.47 -8.34 -9.72
C VAL A 50 -7.06 -6.99 -10.30
N LEU A 51 -7.47 -6.69 -11.53
CA LEU A 51 -7.11 -5.44 -12.19
C LEU A 51 -8.35 -4.56 -12.36
N VAL A 52 -8.20 -3.29 -11.99
CA VAL A 52 -9.23 -2.25 -12.13
C VAL A 52 -8.80 -1.30 -13.25
N SER A 53 -9.55 -1.30 -14.36
CA SER A 53 -9.30 -0.43 -15.52
C SER A 53 -10.29 0.73 -15.56
N PRO A 54 -9.84 1.98 -15.77
CA PRO A 54 -10.73 3.12 -16.01
C PRO A 54 -11.29 3.15 -17.44
N HIS A 55 -10.80 2.30 -18.35
CA HIS A 55 -11.24 2.24 -19.75
C HIS A 55 -12.14 1.04 -20.07
N ALA A 56 -12.33 0.14 -19.11
CA ALA A 56 -13.41 -0.83 -19.20
C ALA A 56 -14.78 -0.11 -19.08
N PRO A 57 -15.88 -0.70 -19.58
CA PRO A 57 -17.20 -0.07 -19.53
C PRO A 57 -17.54 0.46 -18.13
N LEU A 58 -17.80 1.76 -18.02
CA LEU A 58 -18.14 2.42 -16.76
C LEU A 58 -19.66 2.48 -16.61
N THR A 59 -20.14 2.38 -15.37
CA THR A 59 -21.55 2.54 -15.03
C THR A 59 -21.73 3.72 -14.08
N LYS A 60 -22.87 4.41 -14.21
CA LYS A 60 -23.26 5.47 -13.28
C LYS A 60 -23.47 4.91 -11.87
N ASP A 61 -24.20 3.80 -11.79
CA ASP A 61 -24.52 3.10 -10.55
C ASP A 61 -23.93 1.69 -10.62
N GLY A 62 -22.88 1.43 -9.83
CA GLY A 62 -22.27 0.09 -9.75
C GLY A 62 -20.79 0.04 -10.11
N ILE A 63 -20.33 -1.18 -10.38
CA ILE A 63 -19.00 -1.50 -10.90
C ILE A 63 -19.14 -2.63 -11.92
N THR A 64 -18.41 -2.58 -13.03
CA THR A 64 -18.47 -3.66 -14.03
C THR A 64 -17.45 -4.75 -13.73
N LEU A 65 -17.79 -5.99 -14.05
CA LEU A 65 -16.94 -7.18 -13.86
C LEU A 65 -16.98 -8.03 -15.13
N LEU A 66 -15.81 -8.33 -15.70
CA LEU A 66 -15.73 -9.32 -16.79
C LEU A 66 -15.91 -10.72 -16.23
N THR A 67 -16.71 -11.53 -16.92
CA THR A 67 -17.17 -12.84 -16.42
C THR A 67 -16.86 -14.00 -17.35
N GLU A 68 -16.11 -13.75 -18.43
CA GLU A 68 -15.66 -14.80 -19.35
C GLU A 68 -14.62 -15.70 -18.67
N GLU A 69 -14.62 -17.00 -18.96
CA GLU A 69 -13.61 -17.93 -18.40
C GLU A 69 -12.20 -17.63 -18.94
N VAL A 70 -12.14 -17.09 -20.16
CA VAL A 70 -10.91 -16.66 -20.82
C VAL A 70 -11.17 -15.28 -21.43
N VAL A 71 -10.27 -14.33 -21.16
CA VAL A 71 -10.32 -12.98 -21.72
C VAL A 71 -9.19 -12.78 -22.71
N GLN A 72 -9.49 -12.03 -23.77
CA GLN A 72 -8.57 -11.81 -24.88
C GLN A 72 -8.49 -10.34 -25.26
N GLY A 73 -7.34 -9.92 -25.77
CA GLY A 73 -7.14 -8.58 -26.32
C GLY A 73 -5.79 -8.44 -27.01
N ASN A 74 -5.61 -7.33 -27.72
CA ASN A 74 -4.37 -7.02 -28.41
C ASN A 74 -4.17 -5.50 -28.53
N PHE A 75 -2.99 -5.09 -28.97
CA PHE A 75 -2.67 -3.67 -29.20
C PHE A 75 -2.94 -3.22 -30.65
N ALA A 76 -3.94 -3.77 -31.34
CA ALA A 76 -4.22 -3.41 -32.74
C ALA A 76 -4.55 -1.92 -32.93
N GLN A 77 -5.24 -1.30 -31.97
CA GLN A 77 -5.55 0.14 -31.98
C GLN A 77 -4.31 1.03 -31.98
N PHE A 78 -3.15 0.48 -31.61
CA PHE A 78 -1.86 1.17 -31.53
C PHE A 78 -0.84 0.62 -32.54
N GLY A 79 -1.30 -0.10 -33.58
CA GLY A 79 -0.44 -0.64 -34.62
C GLY A 79 0.34 -1.91 -34.26
N ALA A 80 0.09 -2.51 -33.08
CA ALA A 80 0.81 -3.67 -32.57
C ALA A 80 -0.11 -4.90 -32.36
N ALA A 81 -0.92 -5.25 -33.38
CA ALA A 81 -1.86 -6.36 -33.30
C ALA A 81 -1.22 -7.75 -33.02
N HIS A 82 0.06 -7.90 -33.33
CA HIS A 82 0.84 -9.12 -33.06
C HIS A 82 1.09 -9.35 -31.55
N LEU A 83 0.99 -8.29 -30.73
CA LEU A 83 0.99 -8.39 -29.29
C LEU A 83 -0.43 -8.70 -28.84
N SER A 84 -0.69 -9.98 -28.62
CA SER A 84 -2.00 -10.52 -28.26
C SER A 84 -1.92 -11.31 -26.97
N PHE A 85 -2.99 -11.24 -26.18
CA PHE A 85 -3.08 -11.83 -24.86
C PHE A 85 -4.30 -12.73 -24.78
N SER A 86 -4.16 -13.84 -24.07
CA SER A 86 -5.24 -14.77 -23.75
C SER A 86 -5.01 -15.30 -22.35
N LEU A 87 -5.82 -14.85 -21.38
CA LEU A 87 -5.64 -15.18 -19.96
C LEU A 87 -6.86 -15.89 -19.41
N ALA A 88 -6.61 -16.90 -18.57
CA ALA A 88 -7.66 -17.54 -17.79
C ALA A 88 -8.15 -16.61 -16.67
N CYS A 89 -9.46 -16.57 -16.47
CA CYS A 89 -10.06 -15.85 -15.35
C CYS A 89 -10.19 -16.74 -14.11
N ASP A 90 -10.09 -16.13 -12.93
CA ASP A 90 -10.38 -16.82 -11.68
C ASP A 90 -11.89 -16.85 -11.43
N VAL A 91 -12.55 -17.87 -11.98
CA VAL A 91 -14.01 -18.07 -11.90
C VAL A 91 -14.51 -18.17 -10.46
N ALA A 92 -13.70 -18.68 -9.52
CA ALA A 92 -14.08 -18.79 -8.12
C ALA A 92 -14.08 -17.42 -7.44
N ALA A 93 -13.05 -16.60 -7.69
CA ALA A 93 -13.00 -15.23 -7.23
C ALA A 93 -14.12 -14.38 -7.86
N ILE A 94 -14.38 -14.52 -9.16
CA ILE A 94 -15.49 -13.85 -9.86
C ILE A 94 -16.83 -14.15 -9.17
N ALA A 95 -17.12 -15.43 -8.91
CA ALA A 95 -18.36 -15.83 -8.26
C ALA A 95 -18.49 -15.23 -6.84
N LYS A 96 -17.39 -15.12 -6.10
CA LYS A 96 -17.36 -14.47 -4.78
C LYS A 96 -17.62 -12.97 -4.86
N PHE A 97 -17.02 -12.28 -5.83
CA PHE A 97 -17.30 -10.87 -6.06
C PHE A 97 -18.75 -10.63 -6.47
N GLN A 98 -19.30 -11.39 -7.42
CA GLN A 98 -20.70 -11.26 -7.83
C GLN A 98 -21.68 -11.46 -6.66
N LYS A 99 -21.36 -12.35 -5.73
CA LYS A 99 -22.19 -12.63 -4.56
C LYS A 99 -22.10 -11.54 -3.48
N ASN A 100 -20.90 -11.03 -3.22
CA ASN A 100 -20.60 -10.25 -2.01
C ASN A 100 -20.35 -8.76 -2.27
N LEU A 101 -20.04 -8.37 -3.51
CA LEU A 101 -19.81 -6.97 -3.89
C LEU A 101 -21.11 -6.38 -4.48
N PRO A 102 -21.71 -5.34 -3.85
CA PRO A 102 -22.96 -4.78 -4.31
C PRO A 102 -22.80 -4.03 -5.64
N GLY A 103 -23.82 -4.05 -6.50
CA GLY A 103 -23.82 -3.25 -7.73
C GLY A 103 -22.90 -3.77 -8.84
N VAL A 104 -22.46 -5.03 -8.78
CA VAL A 104 -21.69 -5.66 -9.85
C VAL A 104 -22.55 -5.86 -11.10
N ILE A 105 -22.09 -5.32 -12.22
CA ILE A 105 -22.69 -5.49 -13.54
C ILE A 105 -21.76 -6.37 -14.38
N SER A 106 -22.23 -7.58 -14.71
CA SER A 106 -21.43 -8.53 -15.48
C SER A 106 -21.37 -8.12 -16.95
N ILE A 107 -20.16 -8.11 -17.52
CA ILE A 107 -19.91 -7.77 -18.92
C ILE A 107 -19.04 -8.84 -19.61
N GLN A 108 -19.09 -8.83 -20.94
CA GLN A 108 -18.28 -9.67 -21.82
C GLN A 108 -17.71 -8.78 -22.92
N LYS A 109 -16.39 -8.56 -22.90
CA LYS A 109 -15.67 -7.60 -23.74
C LYS A 109 -14.19 -7.99 -23.82
N PRO A 110 -13.53 -7.69 -24.94
CA PRO A 110 -12.08 -7.83 -25.01
C PRO A 110 -11.38 -6.87 -24.03
N LEU A 111 -10.13 -7.19 -23.70
CA LEU A 111 -9.26 -6.36 -22.86
C LEU A 111 -9.04 -4.98 -23.49
N ASP A 112 -9.23 -3.92 -22.71
CA ASP A 112 -8.86 -2.57 -23.07
C ASP A 112 -7.38 -2.28 -22.74
N HIS A 113 -6.86 -1.14 -23.22
CA HIS A 113 -5.46 -0.77 -23.02
C HIS A 113 -5.08 -0.51 -21.56
N GLY A 114 -6.03 -0.07 -20.73
CA GLY A 114 -5.86 0.07 -19.28
C GLY A 114 -5.57 -1.26 -18.59
N ALA A 115 -6.07 -2.38 -19.14
CA ALA A 115 -5.72 -3.73 -18.72
C ALA A 115 -4.47 -4.27 -19.43
N LEU A 116 -4.34 -4.05 -20.74
CA LEU A 116 -3.26 -4.66 -21.54
C LEU A 116 -1.86 -4.17 -21.16
N VAL A 117 -1.68 -2.88 -20.83
CA VAL A 117 -0.34 -2.36 -20.47
C VAL A 117 0.19 -2.99 -19.18
N PRO A 118 -0.55 -3.01 -18.05
CA PRO A 118 -0.10 -3.74 -16.86
C PRO A 118 0.17 -5.23 -17.14
N LEU A 119 -0.72 -5.89 -17.88
CA LEU A 119 -0.57 -7.31 -18.21
C LEU A 119 0.67 -7.60 -19.07
N TYR A 120 1.04 -6.69 -19.99
CA TYR A 120 2.28 -6.78 -20.74
C TYR A 120 3.49 -6.84 -19.82
N PHE A 121 3.62 -5.91 -18.86
CA PHE A 121 4.77 -5.86 -17.96
C PHE A 121 4.82 -7.07 -17.01
N LEU A 122 3.65 -7.53 -16.54
CA LEU A 122 3.56 -8.74 -15.72
C LEU A 122 3.99 -9.98 -16.50
N GLU A 123 3.54 -10.13 -17.75
CA GLU A 123 3.95 -11.25 -18.60
C GLU A 123 5.46 -11.23 -18.89
N LYS A 124 6.05 -10.04 -19.14
CA LYS A 124 7.49 -9.87 -19.32
C LYS A 124 8.30 -10.16 -18.05
N ALA A 125 7.75 -9.89 -16.87
CA ALA A 125 8.36 -10.25 -15.59
C ALA A 125 8.25 -11.77 -15.29
N GLY A 126 7.54 -12.53 -16.12
CA GLY A 126 7.40 -13.99 -15.97
C GLY A 126 6.15 -14.43 -15.21
N TRP A 127 5.22 -13.53 -14.90
CA TRP A 127 3.95 -13.89 -14.27
C TRP A 127 3.05 -14.67 -15.24
N ARG A 128 2.41 -15.76 -14.77
CA ARG A 128 1.57 -16.67 -15.58
C ARG A 128 0.28 -17.08 -14.86
N GLY A 129 -0.25 -16.18 -14.03
CA GLY A 129 -1.43 -16.43 -13.20
C GLY A 129 -2.77 -16.18 -13.91
N LYS A 130 -3.82 -16.06 -13.10
CA LYS A 130 -5.19 -15.77 -13.55
C LYS A 130 -5.54 -14.30 -13.35
N VAL A 131 -6.62 -13.84 -13.98
CA VAL A 131 -7.11 -12.46 -13.81
C VAL A 131 -8.55 -12.40 -13.29
N VAL A 132 -8.87 -11.29 -12.65
CA VAL A 132 -10.24 -10.81 -12.43
C VAL A 132 -10.26 -9.34 -12.85
N LEU A 133 -11.17 -8.96 -13.73
CA LEU A 133 -11.13 -7.63 -14.35
C LEU A 133 -12.37 -6.82 -14.01
N PHE A 134 -12.14 -5.65 -13.43
CA PHE A 134 -13.16 -4.68 -13.09
C PHE A 134 -13.01 -3.42 -13.93
N GLY A 135 -14.15 -2.82 -14.28
CA GLY A 135 -14.17 -1.40 -14.57
C GLY A 135 -14.11 -0.59 -13.28
N MET A 136 -13.53 0.59 -13.36
CA MET A 136 -13.47 1.51 -12.22
C MET A 136 -14.87 2.01 -11.84
N PRO A 137 -15.21 2.11 -10.54
CA PRO A 137 -16.46 2.75 -10.12
C PRO A 137 -16.36 4.28 -10.25
N LEU A 138 -17.44 4.93 -10.67
CA LEU A 138 -17.51 6.40 -10.76
C LEU A 138 -17.76 7.07 -9.41
N GLU A 139 -18.43 6.36 -8.49
CA GLU A 139 -18.79 6.82 -7.16
C GLU A 139 -18.39 5.78 -6.11
N ARG A 140 -18.17 6.23 -4.86
CA ARG A 140 -17.90 5.37 -3.71
C ARG A 140 -16.71 4.41 -3.91
N ALA A 141 -15.65 4.89 -4.57
CA ALA A 141 -14.46 4.10 -4.88
C ALA A 141 -13.88 3.40 -3.63
N GLU A 142 -13.84 4.09 -2.49
CA GLU A 142 -13.32 3.54 -1.24
C GLU A 142 -14.23 2.46 -0.62
N ASP A 143 -15.54 2.57 -0.80
CA ASP A 143 -16.47 1.54 -0.32
C ASP A 143 -16.27 0.25 -1.10
N TYR A 144 -16.10 0.35 -2.42
CA TYR A 144 -15.73 -0.79 -3.26
C TYR A 144 -14.37 -1.35 -2.87
N GLY A 145 -13.37 -0.48 -2.68
CA GLY A 145 -12.04 -0.86 -2.22
C GLY A 145 -12.09 -1.71 -0.96
N ARG A 146 -12.67 -1.17 0.14
CA ARG A 146 -12.78 -1.87 1.43
C ARG A 146 -13.46 -3.23 1.29
N ARG A 147 -14.56 -3.32 0.54
CA ARG A 147 -15.27 -4.59 0.33
C ARG A 147 -14.47 -5.57 -0.52
N MET A 148 -13.76 -5.08 -1.55
CA MET A 148 -12.89 -5.93 -2.36
C MET A 148 -11.74 -6.49 -1.54
N GLY A 149 -11.11 -5.68 -0.70
CA GLY A 149 -10.08 -6.12 0.25
C GLY A 149 -10.57 -7.22 1.18
N GLN A 150 -11.74 -7.03 1.80
CA GLN A 150 -12.39 -8.04 2.66
C GLN A 150 -12.64 -9.36 1.91
N ILE A 151 -13.22 -9.29 0.71
CA ILE A 151 -13.47 -10.48 -0.11
C ILE A 151 -12.17 -11.21 -0.45
N LEU A 152 -11.11 -10.47 -0.79
CA LEU A 152 -9.81 -11.03 -1.13
C LEU A 152 -9.09 -11.63 0.07
N ASP A 153 -9.26 -11.07 1.27
CA ASP A 153 -8.64 -11.62 2.49
C ASP A 153 -9.24 -12.98 2.90
N GLU A 154 -10.51 -13.23 2.57
CA GLU A 154 -11.23 -14.49 2.78
C GLU A 154 -10.99 -15.54 1.68
N LEU A 155 -10.52 -15.13 0.50
CA LEU A 155 -10.27 -16.05 -0.60
C LEU A 155 -9.01 -16.90 -0.35
N PRO A 156 -9.04 -18.21 -0.67
CA PRO A 156 -7.83 -19.03 -0.67
C PRO A 156 -6.96 -18.66 -1.88
N GLY A 157 -5.66 -18.49 -1.67
CA GLY A 157 -4.70 -18.17 -2.73
C GLY A 157 -3.97 -16.85 -2.46
N ARG A 158 -3.22 -16.38 -3.46
CA ARG A 158 -2.42 -15.15 -3.37
C ARG A 158 -2.84 -14.17 -4.45
N TYR A 159 -3.43 -13.07 -4.04
CA TYR A 159 -4.05 -12.07 -4.90
C TYR A 159 -3.23 -10.77 -4.88
N ALA A 160 -3.12 -10.14 -6.04
CA ALA A 160 -2.73 -8.74 -6.13
C ALA A 160 -3.88 -7.88 -6.64
N LEU A 161 -3.98 -6.64 -6.15
CA LEU A 161 -4.86 -5.62 -6.69
C LEU A 161 -4.03 -4.61 -7.50
N VAL A 162 -4.28 -4.54 -8.81
CA VAL A 162 -3.62 -3.61 -9.72
C VAL A 162 -4.62 -2.52 -10.09
N ALA A 163 -4.45 -1.33 -9.52
CA ALA A 163 -5.14 -0.14 -9.99
C ALA A 163 -4.39 0.43 -11.19
N SER A 164 -5.03 0.42 -12.35
CA SER A 164 -4.51 1.04 -13.55
C SER A 164 -5.02 2.46 -13.65
N GLY A 165 -4.17 3.40 -14.06
CA GLY A 165 -4.55 4.80 -14.14
C GLY A 165 -3.37 5.71 -14.46
N ASP A 166 -3.62 6.75 -15.23
CA ASP A 166 -2.72 7.89 -15.38
C ASP A 166 -3.16 9.02 -14.45
N LEU A 167 -2.22 9.88 -14.04
CA LEU A 167 -2.54 11.08 -13.26
C LEU A 167 -3.04 12.20 -14.20
N SER A 168 -2.62 13.45 -14.02
CA SER A 168 -3.01 14.55 -14.90
C SER A 168 -2.68 14.27 -16.36
N HIS A 169 -3.58 14.61 -17.26
CA HIS A 169 -3.34 14.56 -18.70
C HIS A 169 -2.89 15.91 -19.28
N ARG A 170 -2.76 16.95 -18.45
CA ARG A 170 -2.60 18.35 -18.88
C ARG A 170 -1.33 19.03 -18.38
N LEU A 171 -0.20 18.32 -18.44
CA LEU A 171 1.08 18.80 -17.90
C LEU A 171 1.86 19.73 -18.85
N LYS A 172 1.57 19.74 -20.15
CA LYS A 172 2.37 20.48 -21.14
C LYS A 172 1.50 21.07 -22.25
N GLU A 173 1.90 22.22 -22.79
CA GLU A 173 1.20 22.88 -23.92
C GLU A 173 1.24 22.03 -25.20
N ASP A 174 2.36 21.35 -25.44
CA ASP A 174 2.57 20.43 -26.56
C ASP A 174 2.06 19.00 -26.30
N GLY A 175 1.42 18.78 -25.14
CA GLY A 175 0.81 17.51 -24.78
C GLY A 175 -0.52 17.27 -25.51
N PRO A 176 -1.00 16.01 -25.56
CA PRO A 176 -2.21 15.64 -26.31
C PRO A 176 -3.49 16.33 -25.84
N TYR A 177 -3.52 16.86 -24.61
CA TYR A 177 -4.69 17.50 -24.01
C TYR A 177 -4.46 18.97 -23.63
N GLY A 178 -3.32 19.55 -24.04
CA GLY A 178 -2.92 20.91 -23.70
C GLY A 178 -2.53 21.10 -22.23
N PHE A 179 -2.11 22.31 -21.86
CA PHE A 179 -1.73 22.66 -20.50
C PHE A 179 -2.90 23.23 -19.70
N ASP A 180 -3.01 22.82 -18.43
CA ASP A 180 -3.84 23.46 -17.42
C ASP A 180 -3.05 23.47 -16.10
N SER A 181 -3.04 24.59 -15.38
CA SER A 181 -2.31 24.69 -14.10
C SER A 181 -2.82 23.71 -13.04
N ALA A 182 -4.08 23.27 -13.16
CA ALA A 182 -4.65 22.23 -12.32
C ALA A 182 -3.93 20.88 -12.48
N GLY A 183 -3.30 20.62 -13.62
CA GLY A 183 -2.61 19.36 -13.89
C GLY A 183 -1.44 19.10 -12.94
N PRO A 184 -0.40 19.95 -12.95
CA PRO A 184 0.72 19.82 -12.00
C PRO A 184 0.30 19.93 -10.53
N GLU A 185 -0.70 20.76 -10.22
CA GLU A 185 -1.24 20.90 -8.85
C GLU A 185 -1.88 19.60 -8.37
N PHE A 186 -2.67 18.94 -9.22
CA PHE A 186 -3.28 17.65 -8.94
C PHE A 186 -2.21 16.57 -8.71
N ASP A 187 -1.24 16.42 -9.62
CA ASP A 187 -0.20 15.39 -9.49
C ASP A 187 0.62 15.58 -8.22
N GLN A 188 1.00 16.81 -7.88
CA GLN A 188 1.73 17.11 -6.65
C GLN A 188 0.89 16.82 -5.40
N ALA A 189 -0.42 17.08 -5.44
CA ALA A 189 -1.32 16.74 -4.34
C ALA A 189 -1.40 15.22 -4.12
N ILE A 190 -1.44 14.42 -5.19
CA ILE A 190 -1.40 12.95 -5.12
C ILE A 190 -0.08 12.49 -4.48
N LEU A 191 1.06 12.94 -5.01
CA LEU A 191 2.38 12.52 -4.54
C LEU A 191 2.60 12.88 -3.06
N ASN A 192 2.23 14.10 -2.67
CA ASN A 192 2.33 14.54 -1.28
C ASN A 192 1.43 13.73 -0.35
N ALA A 193 0.23 13.38 -0.80
CA ALA A 193 -0.69 12.58 0.01
C ALA A 193 -0.17 11.14 0.19
N LEU A 194 0.37 10.51 -0.86
CA LEU A 194 0.96 9.18 -0.75
C LEU A 194 2.18 9.13 0.17
N GLN A 195 2.98 10.20 0.18
CA GLN A 195 4.15 10.31 1.05
C GLN A 195 3.82 10.63 2.51
N ARG A 196 2.67 11.26 2.80
CA ARG A 196 2.37 11.83 4.12
C ARG A 196 1.09 11.27 4.72
N ASP A 197 -0.03 11.56 4.07
CA ASP A 197 -1.37 11.23 4.57
C ASP A 197 -2.31 10.95 3.41
N THR A 198 -2.55 9.66 3.16
CA THR A 198 -3.42 9.18 2.09
C THR A 198 -4.88 9.59 2.29
N LYS A 199 -5.31 9.95 3.51
CA LYS A 199 -6.68 10.42 3.76
C LYS A 199 -6.97 11.74 3.04
N ARG A 200 -5.95 12.56 2.75
CA ARG A 200 -6.09 13.81 1.98
C ARG A 200 -6.62 13.57 0.56
N LEU A 201 -6.43 12.35 0.02
CA LEU A 201 -6.97 11.94 -1.28
C LEU A 201 -8.49 11.76 -1.29
N ILE A 202 -9.16 11.76 -0.14
CA ILE A 202 -10.63 11.64 -0.10
C ILE A 202 -11.27 13.00 -0.44
N SER A 203 -10.56 14.10 -0.20
CA SER A 203 -11.12 15.46 -0.19
C SER A 203 -10.45 16.40 -1.20
N LEU A 204 -9.84 15.90 -2.27
CA LEU A 204 -9.34 16.82 -3.31
C LEU A 204 -10.52 17.59 -3.95
N PRO A 205 -10.34 18.90 -4.23
CA PRO A 205 -11.38 19.71 -4.86
C PRO A 205 -11.84 19.11 -6.19
N VAL A 206 -13.15 19.02 -6.40
CA VAL A 206 -13.72 18.46 -7.64
C VAL A 206 -13.21 19.20 -8.88
N ASP A 207 -13.20 20.54 -8.84
CA ASP A 207 -12.70 21.38 -9.94
C ASP A 207 -11.23 21.10 -10.28
N LEU A 208 -10.40 20.76 -9.29
CA LEU A 208 -8.99 20.43 -9.51
C LEU A 208 -8.88 19.11 -10.28
N VAL A 209 -9.60 18.08 -9.83
CA VAL A 209 -9.62 16.75 -10.45
C VAL A 209 -10.17 16.83 -11.88
N GLU A 210 -11.29 17.52 -12.09
CA GLU A 210 -11.89 17.66 -13.42
C GLU A 210 -11.00 18.41 -14.40
N LYS A 211 -10.34 19.49 -13.96
CA LYS A 211 -9.43 20.27 -14.82
C LYS A 211 -8.12 19.55 -15.10
N ALA A 212 -7.63 18.67 -14.22
CA ALA A 212 -6.47 17.84 -14.49
C ALA A 212 -6.70 16.84 -15.64
N GLY A 213 -7.96 16.49 -15.93
CA GLY A 213 -8.33 15.59 -17.03
C GLY A 213 -7.81 14.16 -16.83
N GLU A 214 -7.70 13.72 -15.59
CA GLU A 214 -7.12 12.43 -15.15
C GLU A 214 -8.03 11.22 -15.41
N CYS A 215 -7.47 10.01 -15.33
CA CYS A 215 -8.25 8.77 -15.32
C CYS A 215 -7.95 7.79 -14.16
N GLY A 216 -6.93 8.04 -13.35
CA GLY A 216 -6.46 7.13 -12.30
C GLY A 216 -6.90 7.44 -10.86
N TYR A 217 -7.47 8.61 -10.58
CA TYR A 217 -7.76 9.07 -9.21
C TYR A 217 -8.72 8.13 -8.46
N ARG A 218 -9.78 7.69 -9.13
CA ARG A 218 -10.78 6.80 -8.51
C ARG A 218 -10.26 5.37 -8.36
N SER A 219 -9.47 4.85 -9.30
CA SER A 219 -8.84 3.53 -9.16
C SER A 219 -7.77 3.53 -8.06
N LEU A 220 -7.00 4.62 -7.91
CA LEU A 220 -6.07 4.83 -6.81
C LEU A 220 -6.78 4.83 -5.45
N ARG A 221 -7.85 5.61 -5.30
CA ARG A 221 -8.65 5.65 -4.06
C ARG A 221 -9.25 4.30 -3.71
N LEU A 222 -9.74 3.57 -4.70
CA LEU A 222 -10.23 2.20 -4.52
C LEU A 222 -9.11 1.29 -3.99
N ALA A 223 -7.93 1.30 -4.62
CA ALA A 223 -6.83 0.43 -4.23
C ALA A 223 -6.27 0.76 -2.84
N LEU A 224 -6.10 2.04 -2.50
CA LEU A 224 -5.71 2.47 -1.16
C LEU A 224 -6.71 2.04 -0.07
N ALA A 225 -8.00 2.06 -0.41
CA ALA A 225 -9.05 1.65 0.52
C ALA A 225 -9.16 0.12 0.66
N ALA A 226 -8.59 -0.65 -0.26
CA ALA A 226 -8.67 -2.11 -0.21
C ALA A 226 -7.89 -2.69 0.97
N LYS A 227 -6.73 -2.11 1.30
CA LYS A 227 -5.94 -2.55 2.44
C LYS A 227 -5.05 -1.44 2.95
N GLU A 228 -4.95 -1.32 4.27
CA GLU A 228 -4.00 -0.38 4.89
C GLU A 228 -2.57 -0.83 4.56
N GLY A 229 -1.74 0.11 4.11
CA GLY A 229 -0.38 -0.12 3.70
C GLY A 229 0.50 1.11 3.91
N ALA A 230 1.78 1.02 3.55
CA ALA A 230 2.69 2.15 3.50
C ALA A 230 3.06 2.38 2.04
N PRO A 231 2.36 3.31 1.33
CA PRO A 231 2.64 3.54 -0.06
C PRO A 231 4.08 3.99 -0.31
N GLU A 232 4.70 3.42 -1.33
CA GLU A 232 6.02 3.79 -1.85
C GLU A 232 5.84 4.23 -3.30
N VAL A 233 6.15 5.49 -3.61
CA VAL A 233 6.22 5.97 -4.99
C VAL A 233 7.62 5.66 -5.54
N LEU A 234 7.70 4.72 -6.47
CA LEU A 234 8.97 4.32 -7.09
C LEU A 234 9.38 5.29 -8.21
N SER A 235 8.41 5.86 -8.92
CA SER A 235 8.67 6.87 -9.95
C SER A 235 7.47 7.77 -10.18
N TYR A 236 7.76 8.97 -10.66
CA TYR A 236 6.80 9.87 -11.29
C TYR A 236 7.47 10.64 -12.42
N GLU A 237 6.90 10.59 -13.63
CA GLU A 237 7.40 11.31 -14.81
C GLU A 237 6.23 11.78 -15.68
N GLY A 238 6.38 12.87 -16.43
CA GLY A 238 5.35 13.37 -17.33
C GLY A 238 5.83 13.84 -18.72
N PRO A 239 6.69 13.09 -19.43
CA PRO A 239 7.38 13.59 -20.62
C PRO A 239 6.44 13.90 -21.79
N PHE A 240 5.29 13.23 -21.86
CA PHE A 240 4.31 13.37 -22.94
C PHE A 240 3.09 14.23 -22.57
N GLY A 241 3.20 15.04 -21.51
CA GLY A 241 2.08 15.86 -21.04
C GLY A 241 1.07 15.11 -20.16
N VAL A 242 1.31 13.83 -19.89
CA VAL A 242 0.51 12.97 -19.00
C VAL A 242 1.37 12.47 -17.85
N GLY A 243 0.88 12.51 -16.62
CA GLY A 243 1.59 12.10 -15.40
C GLY A 243 1.57 10.59 -15.19
N TYR A 244 2.74 9.98 -15.18
CA TYR A 244 2.95 8.54 -15.02
C TYR A 244 3.54 8.27 -13.65
N MET A 245 2.75 7.66 -12.76
CA MET A 245 3.19 7.29 -11.42
C MET A 245 3.17 5.78 -11.26
N VAL A 246 4.29 5.23 -10.83
CA VAL A 246 4.40 3.82 -10.44
C VAL A 246 4.55 3.78 -8.91
N ALA A 247 3.59 3.17 -8.23
CA ALA A 247 3.57 3.12 -6.77
C ALA A 247 3.15 1.73 -6.25
N GLU A 248 3.87 1.26 -5.23
CA GLU A 248 3.43 0.17 -4.38
C GLU A 248 2.54 0.77 -3.29
N LEU A 249 1.33 0.24 -3.09
CA LEU A 249 0.37 0.78 -2.12
C LEU A 249 0.29 -0.09 -0.86
N TYR A 250 0.47 -1.40 -1.01
CA TYR A 250 0.47 -2.36 0.08
C TYR A 250 1.26 -3.61 -0.32
N GLN A 251 2.00 -4.16 0.64
CA GLN A 251 2.67 -5.45 0.54
C GLN A 251 2.54 -6.20 1.86
N SER A 252 2.09 -7.45 1.80
CA SER A 252 2.05 -8.33 2.98
C SER A 252 3.46 -8.65 3.45
N SER A 253 3.67 -8.63 4.77
CA SER A 253 4.92 -9.00 5.41
C SER A 253 4.76 -10.24 6.28
N PRO A 254 5.80 -11.08 6.41
CA PRO A 254 5.77 -12.17 7.39
C PRO A 254 5.89 -11.68 8.85
N LEU A 255 6.42 -10.49 9.13
CA LEU A 255 6.63 -10.03 10.53
C LEU A 255 5.31 -9.93 11.31
N PRO A 256 4.25 -9.30 10.79
CA PRO A 256 2.99 -9.20 11.53
C PRO A 256 2.25 -10.54 11.61
N ARG A 257 2.40 -11.40 10.59
CA ARG A 257 1.88 -12.79 10.63
C ARG A 257 2.55 -13.62 11.73
N TRP A 258 3.85 -13.43 11.94
CA TRP A 258 4.57 -14.01 13.07
C TRP A 258 4.03 -13.48 14.40
N ALA A 259 3.83 -12.17 14.52
CA ALA A 259 3.24 -11.54 15.70
C ALA A 259 1.87 -12.15 16.07
N ARG A 260 0.98 -12.33 15.07
CA ARG A 260 -0.31 -13.02 15.25
C ARG A 260 -0.13 -14.44 15.74
N GLY A 261 0.75 -15.21 15.11
CA GLY A 261 1.03 -16.60 15.50
C GLY A 261 1.52 -16.71 16.95
N CYS A 262 2.42 -15.82 17.36
CA CYS A 262 2.93 -15.75 18.73
C CYS A 262 1.83 -15.43 19.76
N LEU A 263 0.95 -14.47 19.47
CA LEU A 263 -0.16 -14.15 20.37
C LEU A 263 -1.18 -15.28 20.41
N ASN A 264 -1.50 -15.90 19.27
CA ASN A 264 -2.41 -17.05 19.21
C ASN A 264 -1.93 -18.23 20.06
N ALA A 265 -0.67 -18.62 19.92
CA ALA A 265 -0.07 -19.69 20.72
C ALA A 265 -0.13 -19.37 22.22
N TYR A 266 0.18 -18.11 22.60
CA TYR A 266 0.11 -17.67 23.99
C TYR A 266 -1.31 -17.77 24.56
N LEU A 267 -2.32 -17.29 23.82
CA LEU A 267 -3.72 -17.29 24.29
C LEU A 267 -4.30 -18.70 24.41
N ASN A 268 -3.84 -19.66 23.60
CA ASN A 268 -4.27 -21.05 23.66
C ASN A 268 -3.45 -21.91 24.64
N ASN A 269 -2.44 -21.33 25.32
CA ASN A 269 -1.47 -22.06 26.13
C ASN A 269 -0.76 -23.18 25.36
N ASP A 270 -0.52 -22.97 24.07
CA ASP A 270 0.26 -23.90 23.26
C ASP A 270 1.73 -23.90 23.72
N ASP A 271 2.39 -25.03 23.54
CA ASP A 271 3.83 -25.13 23.82
C ASP A 271 4.61 -24.19 22.87
N PRO A 272 5.32 -23.17 23.39
CA PRO A 272 6.07 -22.22 22.56
C PRO A 272 7.13 -22.88 21.68
N SER A 273 7.60 -24.08 22.04
CA SER A 273 8.54 -24.85 21.21
C SER A 273 7.94 -25.38 19.91
N LEU A 274 6.60 -25.40 19.80
CA LEU A 274 5.89 -25.76 18.57
C LEU A 274 5.88 -24.61 17.55
N LEU A 275 6.13 -23.38 17.98
CA LEU A 275 6.34 -22.26 17.07
C LEU A 275 7.69 -22.43 16.38
N ARG A 276 7.65 -22.78 15.09
CA ARG A 276 8.86 -22.79 14.26
C ARG A 276 9.30 -21.35 14.02
N PHE A 277 10.48 -21.00 14.50
CA PHE A 277 11.10 -19.72 14.21
C PHE A 277 11.16 -19.50 12.69
N PRO A 278 10.77 -18.31 12.21
CA PRO A 278 10.85 -18.02 10.79
C PRO A 278 12.31 -17.99 10.34
N ASP A 279 12.61 -18.74 9.28
CA ASP A 279 13.95 -18.77 8.67
C ASP A 279 14.01 -17.75 7.52
N SER A 280 13.97 -16.46 7.85
CA SER A 280 14.25 -15.39 6.88
C SER A 280 15.17 -14.31 7.47
N PRO A 281 16.06 -13.70 6.66
CA PRO A 281 17.10 -12.80 7.16
C PRO A 281 16.58 -11.61 7.97
N GLU A 282 15.41 -11.08 7.63
CA GLU A 282 14.77 -9.95 8.33
C GLU A 282 14.46 -10.26 9.81
N PHE A 283 14.20 -11.52 10.17
CA PHE A 283 13.96 -11.91 11.56
C PHE A 283 15.23 -12.06 12.39
N ALA A 284 16.39 -12.24 11.75
CA ALA A 284 17.67 -12.43 12.41
C ALA A 284 18.31 -11.12 12.88
N GLU A 285 17.83 -9.98 12.36
CA GLU A 285 18.31 -8.67 12.77
C GLU A 285 18.04 -8.38 14.25
N ARG A 286 18.90 -7.58 14.88
CA ARG A 286 18.73 -7.17 16.27
C ARG A 286 18.21 -5.73 16.30
N ARG A 287 16.89 -5.57 16.28
CA ARG A 287 16.17 -4.28 16.23
C ARG A 287 15.09 -4.23 17.31
N GLY A 288 14.81 -3.03 17.83
CA GLY A 288 13.59 -2.77 18.59
C GLY A 288 12.38 -2.77 17.65
N CYS A 289 11.21 -3.12 18.15
CA CYS A 289 9.98 -3.07 17.35
C CYS A 289 8.75 -2.73 18.19
N PHE A 290 7.71 -2.23 17.53
CA PHE A 290 6.38 -2.09 18.13
C PHE A 290 5.40 -2.99 17.41
N VAL A 291 4.68 -3.81 18.18
CA VAL A 291 3.55 -4.60 17.68
C VAL A 291 2.28 -3.84 18.01
N THR A 292 1.51 -3.54 16.98
CA THR A 292 0.21 -2.85 17.11
C THR A 292 -0.90 -3.77 16.67
N LEU A 293 -1.92 -3.88 17.52
CA LEU A 293 -3.16 -4.59 17.27
C LEU A 293 -4.25 -3.56 16.99
N LYS A 294 -5.00 -3.77 15.91
CA LYS A 294 -6.21 -3.00 15.64
C LYS A 294 -7.41 -3.93 15.52
N GLN A 295 -8.57 -3.46 15.91
CA GLN A 295 -9.86 -4.12 15.68
C GLN A 295 -10.76 -3.14 14.94
N ASN A 296 -11.28 -3.52 13.79
CA ASN A 296 -12.10 -2.63 12.94
C ASN A 296 -11.42 -1.26 12.66
N GLY A 297 -10.09 -1.27 12.47
CA GLY A 297 -9.27 -0.06 12.25
C GLY A 297 -8.95 0.76 13.50
N GLN A 298 -9.51 0.41 14.67
CA GLN A 298 -9.26 1.10 15.94
C GLN A 298 -8.18 0.39 16.76
N LEU A 299 -7.37 1.16 17.50
CA LEU A 299 -6.30 0.61 18.34
C LEU A 299 -6.87 -0.32 19.44
N ARG A 300 -6.34 -1.55 19.54
CA ARG A 300 -6.73 -2.59 20.51
C ARG A 300 -5.59 -3.00 21.46
N GLY A 301 -4.36 -2.64 21.11
CA GLY A 301 -3.15 -2.82 21.92
C GLY A 301 -1.92 -2.35 21.14
N CYS A 302 -0.94 -1.75 21.80
CA CYS A 302 0.34 -1.42 21.17
C CYS A 302 1.44 -1.39 22.22
N ILE A 303 2.41 -2.29 22.07
CA ILE A 303 3.59 -2.39 22.95
C ILE A 303 4.81 -2.62 22.06
N GLY A 304 5.94 -2.07 22.50
CA GLY A 304 7.20 -2.21 21.81
C GLY A 304 8.39 -1.77 22.63
N THR A 305 9.56 -2.00 22.06
CA THR A 305 10.87 -1.66 22.62
C THR A 305 11.60 -0.71 21.67
N THR A 306 12.28 0.28 22.24
CA THR A 306 12.98 1.33 21.48
C THR A 306 14.39 0.92 21.09
N GLU A 307 14.98 0.02 21.86
CA GLU A 307 16.27 -0.64 21.65
C GLU A 307 15.99 -2.15 21.65
N PRO A 308 16.82 -3.00 21.02
CA PRO A 308 16.60 -4.45 21.04
C PRO A 308 16.94 -5.07 22.40
N TRP A 309 15.97 -5.71 23.05
CA TRP A 309 16.14 -6.42 24.33
C TRP A 309 16.34 -7.91 24.15
N GLN A 310 15.91 -8.45 23.00
CA GLN A 310 16.03 -9.85 22.64
C GLN A 310 17.25 -10.09 21.73
N GLU A 311 17.54 -11.38 21.49
CA GLU A 311 18.66 -11.82 20.66
C GLU A 311 18.45 -11.47 19.17
N ASN A 312 17.19 -11.47 18.72
CA ASN A 312 16.79 -11.22 17.34
C ASN A 312 15.36 -10.66 17.25
N LEU A 313 14.99 -10.16 16.06
CA LEU A 313 13.70 -9.52 15.81
C LEU A 313 12.53 -10.49 15.94
N ALA A 314 12.69 -11.78 15.61
CA ALA A 314 11.63 -12.77 15.85
C ALA A 314 11.24 -12.86 17.33
N SER A 315 12.23 -12.93 18.22
CA SER A 315 12.03 -13.00 19.66
C SER A 315 11.49 -11.67 20.21
N GLU A 316 11.97 -10.55 19.67
CA GLU A 316 11.46 -9.20 20.01
C GLU A 316 9.98 -9.06 19.65
N ILE A 317 9.59 -9.47 18.44
CA ILE A 317 8.19 -9.48 17.98
C ILE A 317 7.35 -10.42 18.85
N GLN A 318 7.84 -11.61 19.16
CA GLN A 318 7.12 -12.57 20.01
C GLN A 318 6.78 -11.95 21.37
N HIS A 319 7.78 -11.36 22.04
CA HIS A 319 7.60 -10.71 23.32
C HIS A 319 6.60 -9.54 23.24
N ASN A 320 6.82 -8.64 22.27
CA ASN A 320 6.00 -7.45 22.10
C ASN A 320 4.57 -7.77 21.66
N ALA A 321 4.34 -8.83 20.89
CA ALA A 321 2.99 -9.27 20.49
C ALA A 321 2.17 -9.78 21.68
N GLN A 322 2.78 -10.59 22.55
CA GLN A 322 2.15 -11.07 23.78
C GLN A 322 1.82 -9.90 24.72
N ALA A 323 2.78 -8.98 24.89
CA ALA A 323 2.58 -7.80 25.72
C ALA A 323 1.51 -6.86 25.14
N ALA A 324 1.50 -6.62 23.82
CA ALA A 324 0.48 -5.80 23.15
C ALA A 324 -0.92 -6.40 23.32
N GLY A 325 -1.05 -7.73 23.30
CA GLY A 325 -2.32 -8.41 23.50
C GLY A 325 -2.80 -8.47 24.95
N THR A 326 -1.89 -8.46 25.94
CA THR A 326 -2.25 -8.85 27.31
C THR A 326 -1.82 -7.88 28.42
N GLN A 327 -0.94 -6.94 28.13
CA GLN A 327 -0.29 -6.07 29.13
C GLN A 327 -0.42 -4.57 28.83
N ASP A 328 -1.05 -4.17 27.72
CA ASP A 328 -1.34 -2.76 27.45
C ASP A 328 -2.39 -2.24 28.46
N PRO A 329 -2.03 -1.34 29.39
CA PRO A 329 -2.90 -0.96 30.51
C PRO A 329 -4.14 -0.16 30.07
N ARG A 330 -4.18 0.31 28.82
CA ARG A 330 -5.32 1.02 28.25
C ARG A 330 -6.46 0.09 27.88
N PHE A 331 -6.20 -1.22 27.76
CA PHE A 331 -7.15 -2.20 27.25
C PHE A 331 -7.24 -3.42 28.16
N ARG A 332 -8.35 -4.16 28.05
CA ARG A 332 -8.45 -5.50 28.65
C ARG A 332 -7.64 -6.51 27.83
N PRO A 333 -7.10 -7.58 28.45
CA PRO A 333 -6.42 -8.64 27.70
C PRO A 333 -7.28 -9.21 26.57
N VAL A 334 -6.68 -9.36 25.39
CA VAL A 334 -7.27 -9.98 24.20
C VAL A 334 -7.64 -11.43 24.50
N GLN A 335 -8.82 -11.86 24.04
CA GLN A 335 -9.29 -13.23 24.09
C GLN A 335 -9.03 -13.96 22.77
N ALA A 336 -8.95 -15.30 22.81
CA ALA A 336 -8.62 -16.11 21.63
C ALA A 336 -9.64 -15.96 20.50
N ASP A 337 -10.93 -15.76 20.82
CA ASP A 337 -12.01 -15.54 19.85
C ASP A 337 -11.98 -14.15 19.20
N GLU A 338 -11.23 -13.18 19.75
CA GLU A 338 -11.04 -11.87 19.13
C GLU A 338 -10.04 -11.92 17.97
N LEU A 339 -9.13 -12.90 17.92
CA LEU A 339 -7.96 -12.91 17.02
C LEU A 339 -8.34 -12.74 15.55
N ASP A 340 -9.37 -13.42 15.07
CA ASP A 340 -9.81 -13.35 13.68
C ASP A 340 -10.30 -11.96 13.26
N SER A 341 -10.70 -11.12 14.23
CA SER A 341 -11.14 -9.73 14.00
C SER A 341 -10.02 -8.69 14.15
N LEU A 342 -8.85 -9.11 14.60
CA LEU A 342 -7.69 -8.23 14.76
C LEU A 342 -6.91 -8.11 13.46
N SER A 343 -6.27 -6.96 13.25
CA SER A 343 -5.16 -6.80 12.31
C SER A 343 -3.89 -6.43 13.06
N PHE A 344 -2.75 -6.89 12.56
CA PHE A 344 -1.44 -6.65 13.17
C PHE A 344 -0.59 -5.78 12.26
N THR A 345 0.17 -4.88 12.87
CA THR A 345 1.30 -4.22 12.20
C THR A 345 2.53 -4.32 13.09
N VAL A 346 3.70 -4.37 12.46
CA VAL A 346 5.00 -4.38 13.14
C VAL A 346 5.83 -3.22 12.64
N ASP A 347 6.14 -2.29 13.53
CA ASP A 347 7.03 -1.17 13.26
C ASP A 347 8.44 -1.57 13.69
N VAL A 348 9.35 -1.79 12.73
CA VAL A 348 10.75 -2.10 13.00
C VAL A 348 11.55 -0.81 13.04
N LEU A 349 12.29 -0.59 14.13
CA LEU A 349 13.05 0.63 14.35
C LEU A 349 14.46 0.51 13.75
N GLY A 350 14.89 1.56 13.06
CA GLY A 350 16.28 1.75 12.64
C GLY A 350 17.21 2.08 13.81
N GLU A 351 18.47 2.38 13.51
CA GLU A 351 19.45 2.80 14.53
C GLU A 351 19.09 4.17 15.11
N LEU A 352 19.34 4.32 16.41
CA LEU A 352 19.21 5.61 17.08
C LEU A 352 20.43 6.47 16.78
N GLU A 353 20.19 7.59 16.10
CA GLU A 353 21.20 8.58 15.77
C GLU A 353 21.05 9.80 16.68
N LYS A 354 22.12 10.20 17.37
CA LYS A 354 22.13 11.46 18.13
C LYS A 354 22.18 12.63 17.14
N ILE A 355 21.33 13.64 17.35
CA ILE A 355 21.25 14.81 16.46
C ILE A 355 21.66 16.09 17.16
N GLY A 356 22.04 17.10 16.37
CA GLY A 356 22.50 18.39 16.87
C GLY A 356 21.36 19.30 17.31
N GLY A 357 20.18 19.15 16.68
CA GLY A 357 19.01 19.95 17.01
C GLY A 357 17.76 19.58 16.18
N PRO A 358 16.67 20.35 16.33
CA PRO A 358 15.41 20.10 15.64
C PRO A 358 15.49 20.13 14.10
N ASP A 359 16.44 20.85 13.53
CA ASP A 359 16.61 20.97 12.06
C ASP A 359 16.98 19.63 11.39
N ASP A 360 17.45 18.65 12.17
CA ASP A 360 17.77 17.31 11.72
C ASP A 360 16.54 16.37 11.70
N LEU A 361 15.35 16.85 12.08
CA LEU A 361 14.10 16.09 12.15
C LEU A 361 13.16 16.43 11.01
N ASP A 362 12.42 15.41 10.59
CA ASP A 362 11.24 15.51 9.73
C ASP A 362 10.17 14.59 10.34
N PRO A 363 9.02 15.12 10.81
CA PRO A 363 7.96 14.32 11.43
C PRO A 363 7.41 13.19 10.54
N TRP A 364 7.58 13.33 9.22
CA TRP A 364 7.17 12.35 8.22
C TRP A 364 8.26 11.37 7.85
N ARG A 365 9.45 11.45 8.45
CA ARG A 365 10.53 10.51 8.16
C ARG A 365 11.05 9.85 9.42
N TYR A 366 11.31 10.66 10.43
CA TYR A 366 12.02 10.22 11.62
C TYR A 366 11.11 10.22 12.84
N GLY A 367 11.20 9.17 13.65
CA GLY A 367 10.78 9.25 15.04
C GLY A 367 11.80 10.05 15.85
N VAL A 368 11.36 10.58 16.99
CA VAL A 368 12.22 11.34 17.91
C VAL A 368 12.27 10.66 19.27
N VAL A 369 13.46 10.61 19.86
CA VAL A 369 13.67 10.27 21.27
C VAL A 369 14.25 11.48 21.98
N VAL A 370 13.61 11.86 23.09
CA VAL A 370 14.09 12.89 24.00
C VAL A 370 14.66 12.22 25.25
N ARG A 371 15.86 12.60 25.67
CA ARG A 371 16.50 12.07 26.90
C ARG A 371 16.90 13.21 27.84
N GLN A 372 16.56 13.07 29.11
CA GLN A 372 16.99 13.97 30.18
C GLN A 372 17.24 13.18 31.47
N GLY A 373 18.51 12.93 31.79
CA GLY A 373 18.88 12.08 32.92
C GLY A 373 18.29 10.68 32.77
N ARG A 374 17.35 10.30 33.67
CA ARG A 374 16.63 9.02 33.62
C ARG A 374 15.31 9.06 32.85
N LYS A 375 14.84 10.26 32.46
CA LYS A 375 13.58 10.42 31.72
C LYS A 375 13.85 10.23 30.23
N THR A 376 13.06 9.37 29.60
CA THR A 376 13.10 9.13 28.15
C THR A 376 11.70 9.16 27.59
N GLY A 377 11.51 9.87 26.48
CA GLY A 377 10.25 9.90 25.74
C GLY A 377 10.50 9.59 24.28
N LEU A 378 9.58 8.88 23.66
CA LEU A 378 9.66 8.51 22.25
C LEU A 378 8.36 8.84 21.53
N LEU A 379 8.50 9.34 20.31
CA LEU A 379 7.39 9.49 19.38
C LEU A 379 7.78 8.89 18.01
N LEU A 380 6.92 8.03 17.48
CA LEU A 380 7.06 7.46 16.13
C LEU A 380 6.78 8.55 15.07
N PRO A 381 7.32 8.41 13.84
CA PRO A 381 6.95 9.29 12.72
C PRO A 381 5.53 9.00 12.20
N HIS A 382 5.05 9.83 11.27
CA HIS A 382 3.79 9.64 10.55
C HIS A 382 2.55 9.55 11.48
N LEU A 383 2.49 10.41 12.50
CA LEU A 383 1.34 10.45 13.41
C LEU A 383 0.36 11.55 12.99
N GLU A 384 -0.91 11.18 12.92
CA GLU A 384 -2.01 12.11 12.63
C GLU A 384 -2.01 13.28 13.62
N GLY A 385 -2.02 14.51 13.08
CA GLY A 385 -1.98 15.75 13.87
C GLY A 385 -0.61 16.18 14.37
N VAL A 386 0.48 15.50 13.95
CA VAL A 386 1.87 15.88 14.26
C VAL A 386 2.56 16.36 13.00
N ASP A 387 2.22 17.58 12.56
CA ASP A 387 2.71 18.15 11.30
C ASP A 387 4.06 18.88 11.46
N THR A 388 4.47 19.23 12.68
CA THR A 388 5.69 20.01 12.94
C THR A 388 6.68 19.31 13.86
N VAL A 389 7.97 19.60 13.68
CA VAL A 389 9.05 19.11 14.58
C VAL A 389 8.83 19.57 16.02
N SER A 390 8.31 20.79 16.20
CA SER A 390 7.99 21.33 17.52
C SER A 390 6.94 20.49 18.23
N ASP A 391 5.85 20.12 17.53
CA ASP A 391 4.82 19.24 18.07
C ASP A 391 5.41 17.88 18.42
N GLN A 392 6.24 17.34 17.52
CA GLN A 392 6.89 16.05 17.69
C GLN A 392 7.72 15.98 18.99
N ILE A 393 8.59 16.98 19.20
CA ILE A 393 9.44 17.07 20.40
C ILE A 393 8.58 17.30 21.65
N SER A 394 7.60 18.20 21.57
CA SER A 394 6.73 18.55 22.70
C SER A 394 5.97 17.33 23.22
N ILE A 395 5.35 16.56 22.32
CA ILE A 395 4.64 15.33 22.67
C ILE A 395 5.60 14.29 23.26
N ALA A 396 6.81 14.14 22.69
CA ALA A 396 7.82 13.23 23.24
C ALA A 396 8.24 13.63 24.67
N LYS A 397 8.43 14.92 24.95
CA LYS A 397 8.71 15.43 26.31
C LYS A 397 7.55 15.15 27.27
N GLN A 398 6.31 15.39 26.82
CA GLN A 398 5.11 15.11 27.62
C GLN A 398 5.02 13.64 28.02
N LYS A 399 5.29 12.71 27.08
CA LYS A 399 5.33 11.26 27.35
C LYS A 399 6.40 10.87 28.37
N ALA A 400 7.51 11.63 28.44
CA ALA A 400 8.59 11.42 29.40
C ALA A 400 8.37 12.11 30.75
N GLY A 401 7.31 12.92 30.90
CA GLY A 401 7.13 13.80 32.05
C GLY A 401 8.23 14.86 32.17
N ILE A 402 8.73 15.37 31.04
CA ILE A 402 9.71 16.46 30.94
C ILE A 402 8.98 17.76 30.62
N SER A 403 9.33 18.87 31.28
CA SER A 403 8.76 20.19 30.99
C SER A 403 9.18 20.69 29.60
N THR A 404 8.34 21.50 28.94
CA THR A 404 8.63 22.04 27.60
C THR A 404 9.91 22.86 27.56
N GLU A 405 10.20 23.60 28.64
CA GLU A 405 11.36 24.49 28.78
C GLU A 405 12.67 23.76 29.11
N GLU A 406 12.59 22.48 29.52
CA GLU A 406 13.77 21.73 29.91
C GLU A 406 14.59 21.31 28.67
N THR A 407 15.91 21.51 28.74
CA THR A 407 16.85 21.03 27.71
C THR A 407 16.92 19.52 27.72
N VAL A 408 16.85 18.91 26.54
CA VAL A 408 16.89 17.46 26.33
C VAL A 408 17.94 17.12 25.29
N GLU A 409 18.52 15.93 25.37
CA GLU A 409 19.21 15.35 24.23
C GLU A 409 18.18 14.83 23.22
N LEU A 410 18.45 15.08 21.94
CA LEU A 410 17.61 14.61 20.85
C LEU A 410 18.31 13.48 20.10
N TRP A 411 17.51 12.47 19.77
CA TRP A 411 17.91 11.38 18.89
C TRP A 411 16.80 11.15 17.88
N ARG A 412 17.17 10.66 16.70
CA ARG A 412 16.23 10.29 15.64
C ARG A 412 16.42 8.83 15.24
N PHE A 413 15.40 8.27 14.61
CA PHE A 413 15.45 6.94 14.01
C PHE A 413 14.41 6.84 12.91
N GLU A 414 14.66 6.02 11.90
CA GLU A 414 13.66 5.67 10.89
C GLU A 414 12.80 4.49 11.38
N VAL A 415 11.60 4.37 10.84
CA VAL A 415 10.68 3.27 11.13
C VAL A 415 10.22 2.66 9.83
N LYS A 416 10.36 1.34 9.71
CA LYS A 416 9.74 0.56 8.65
C LYS A 416 8.50 -0.13 9.21
N ARG A 417 7.32 0.27 8.74
CA ARG A 417 6.05 -0.36 9.11
C ARG A 417 5.75 -1.52 8.19
N HIS A 418 5.46 -2.67 8.79
CA HIS A 418 5.07 -3.90 8.13
C HIS A 418 3.60 -4.20 8.40
N TYR A 419 2.88 -4.60 7.35
CA TYR A 419 1.46 -4.95 7.40
C TYR A 419 1.28 -6.45 7.18
N GLU A 420 0.24 -7.03 7.80
CA GLU A 420 -0.13 -8.43 7.57
C GLU A 420 -0.50 -8.74 6.12
#